data_AF-A0A9E0GPR5-F1
#
_entry.id   AF-A0A9E0GPR5-F1
#
_cell.length_a   1.000
_cell.length_b   1.000
_cell.length_c   1.000
_cell.angle_alpha   90.00
_cell.angle_beta   90.00
_cell.angle_gamma   90.00
#
_symmetry.space_group_name_H-M   'P 1'
#
loop_
_entity.id
_entity.type
_entity.pdbx_description
1 polymer ?
#
loop_
_entity_poly.entity_id
_entity_poly.type
_entity_poly.pdbx_seq_one_letter_code
_entity_poly.pdbx_strand_id
1 'polypeptide(L)'
;MSKYYTPGRTKNLYDPKAQKPFRLSRSKLDLFINCPRCFYLDRRLGIAQPPGYPFTLNAAVDILLKKEFDIYRAKSQTHPLMKEHGIEAIPLAHAKIDEWRDSMRNGITWQVPDTNVIITGGVDDVWVNPAGEYIIVDYKATSKTEEVNLDAEWQIGYKRQMEIYQWLFRQNGFAVSPIGYFVYCNADASRMLFGGRLEFDIKIIPYRGDDSWVYKTVNDAIGCLNTDIVPESGDDCDYCKYTNAIRPFVK
;
A
#
# COMPACT_ATOMS: atom_id res chain seq x y z
N MET A 1 -16.15 8.33 -17.06
CA MET A 1 -15.55 8.44 -15.71
C MET A 1 -16.57 8.71 -14.59
N SER A 2 -17.72 9.36 -14.85
CA SER A 2 -18.70 9.73 -13.79
C SER A 2 -19.23 8.56 -12.95
N LYS A 3 -19.35 7.34 -13.49
CA LYS A 3 -19.78 6.17 -12.70
C LYS A 3 -18.80 5.73 -11.60
N TYR A 4 -17.54 6.18 -11.66
CA TYR A 4 -16.49 5.79 -10.71
C TYR A 4 -16.13 6.90 -9.71
N TYR A 5 -16.75 8.07 -9.84
CA TYR A 5 -16.53 9.20 -8.93
C TYR A 5 -17.86 9.75 -8.46
N THR A 6 -18.12 9.62 -7.16
CA THR A 6 -19.32 10.15 -6.51
C THR A 6 -18.88 11.23 -5.52
N PRO A 7 -18.92 12.52 -5.91
CA PRO A 7 -18.70 13.59 -4.95
C PRO A 7 -19.78 13.56 -3.88
N GLY A 8 -19.42 13.74 -2.61
CA GLY A 8 -20.38 13.71 -1.50
C GLY A 8 -20.92 12.32 -1.17
N ARG A 9 -20.07 11.28 -1.28
CA ARG A 9 -20.49 9.93 -0.89
C ARG A 9 -20.92 9.90 0.59
N THR A 10 -21.91 9.09 0.93
CA THR A 10 -22.45 8.98 2.30
C THR A 10 -21.96 7.73 3.05
N LYS A 11 -21.27 6.82 2.35
CA LYS A 11 -20.74 5.57 2.91
C LYS A 11 -19.26 5.69 3.26
N ASN A 12 -18.82 4.90 4.24
CA ASN A 12 -17.43 4.85 4.71
C ASN A 12 -16.90 6.24 5.09
N LEU A 13 -17.72 6.97 5.84
CA LEU A 13 -17.35 8.23 6.49
C LEU A 13 -17.08 7.98 7.96
N TYR A 14 -16.07 8.65 8.49
CA TYR A 14 -15.78 8.68 9.92
C TYR A 14 -16.73 9.64 10.62
N ASP A 15 -17.33 9.15 11.69
CA ASP A 15 -18.14 9.94 12.61
C ASP A 15 -17.52 9.82 14.01
N PRO A 16 -16.99 10.91 14.58
CA PRO A 16 -16.38 10.93 15.92
C PRO A 16 -17.32 10.45 17.03
N LYS A 17 -18.64 10.52 16.82
CA LYS A 17 -19.65 10.09 17.80
C LYS A 17 -20.03 8.61 17.64
N ALA A 18 -19.68 8.01 16.51
CA ALA A 18 -20.08 6.64 16.23
C ALA A 18 -19.15 5.65 16.94
N GLN A 19 -19.75 4.67 17.63
CA GLN A 19 -19.01 3.57 18.27
C GLN A 19 -18.70 2.41 17.30
N LYS A 20 -19.31 2.42 16.11
CA LYS A 20 -19.08 1.37 15.11
C LYS A 20 -17.63 1.42 14.61
N PRO A 21 -17.00 0.26 14.34
CA PRO A 21 -15.64 0.24 13.80
C PRO A 21 -15.51 1.00 12.49
N PHE A 22 -14.48 1.82 12.37
CA PHE A 22 -14.11 2.55 11.17
C PHE A 22 -12.78 2.02 10.63
N ARG A 23 -12.84 1.41 9.44
CA ARG A 23 -11.65 0.87 8.78
C ARG A 23 -10.91 1.98 8.05
N LEU A 24 -9.64 2.16 8.40
CA LEU A 24 -8.75 3.12 7.80
C LEU A 24 -7.59 2.40 7.10
N SER A 25 -7.54 2.47 5.77
CA SER A 25 -6.53 1.77 5.00
C SER A 25 -5.18 2.48 5.01
N ARG A 26 -4.10 1.72 4.77
CA ARG A 26 -2.75 2.21 4.46
C ARG A 26 -2.78 3.37 3.46
N SER A 27 -3.59 3.27 2.39
CA SER A 27 -3.74 4.33 1.37
C SER A 27 -4.31 5.64 1.89
N LYS A 28 -5.09 5.59 2.96
CA LYS A 28 -5.65 6.79 3.58
C LYS A 28 -4.73 7.40 4.61
N LEU A 29 -3.89 6.60 5.27
CA LEU A 29 -2.76 7.13 6.06
C LEU A 29 -1.78 7.87 5.15
N ASP A 30 -1.42 7.32 3.99
CA ASP A 30 -0.55 8.01 3.04
C ASP A 30 -1.19 9.30 2.48
N LEU A 31 -2.51 9.28 2.22
CA LEU A 31 -3.25 10.50 1.87
C LEU A 31 -3.18 11.55 2.99
N PHE A 32 -3.27 11.14 4.26
CA PHE A 32 -3.13 12.06 5.40
C PHE A 32 -1.74 12.70 5.44
N ILE A 33 -0.69 11.90 5.27
CA ILE A 33 0.70 12.39 5.24
C ILE A 33 0.89 13.41 4.11
N ASN A 34 0.33 13.13 2.92
CA ASN A 34 0.48 14.01 1.77
C ASN A 34 -0.40 15.27 1.87
N CYS A 35 -1.61 15.16 2.42
CA CYS A 35 -2.51 16.31 2.58
C CYS A 35 -3.61 16.03 3.64
N PRO A 36 -3.48 16.59 4.86
CA PRO A 36 -4.49 16.48 5.91
C PRO A 36 -5.87 16.97 5.45
N ARG A 37 -5.92 18.07 4.68
CA ARG A 37 -7.18 18.58 4.10
C ARG A 37 -7.85 17.55 3.20
N CYS A 38 -7.15 17.00 2.21
CA CYS A 38 -7.75 16.01 1.30
C CYS A 38 -8.16 14.74 2.05
N PHE A 39 -7.39 14.32 3.04
CA PHE A 39 -7.75 13.22 3.91
C PHE A 39 -9.03 13.47 4.70
N TYR A 40 -9.17 14.65 5.33
CA TYR A 40 -10.35 15.05 6.07
C TYR A 40 -11.57 15.15 5.15
N LEU A 41 -11.45 15.88 4.04
CA LEU A 41 -12.50 16.01 3.02
C LEU A 41 -12.98 14.64 2.54
N ASP A 42 -12.05 13.74 2.31
CA ASP A 42 -12.36 12.39 1.91
C ASP A 42 -13.08 11.64 3.03
N ARG A 43 -12.44 11.43 4.19
CA ARG A 43 -12.91 10.51 5.23
C ARG A 43 -14.03 11.07 6.12
N ARG A 44 -14.15 12.39 6.30
CA ARG A 44 -15.23 13.04 7.07
C ARG A 44 -16.38 13.52 6.19
N LEU A 45 -16.06 14.14 5.04
CA LEU A 45 -17.06 14.86 4.24
C LEU A 45 -17.45 14.14 2.94
N GLY A 46 -16.83 13.01 2.61
CA GLY A 46 -17.17 12.23 1.43
C GLY A 46 -16.69 12.82 0.10
N ILE A 47 -15.76 13.78 0.15
CA ILE A 47 -15.19 14.48 -1.01
C ILE A 47 -13.78 13.92 -1.25
N ALA A 48 -13.71 12.81 -1.98
CA ALA A 48 -12.43 12.22 -2.37
C ALA A 48 -11.83 12.98 -3.58
N GLN A 49 -10.53 12.80 -3.80
CA GLN A 49 -9.92 13.16 -5.08
C GLN A 49 -10.50 12.26 -6.19
N PRO A 50 -10.71 12.77 -7.42
CA PRO A 50 -11.01 11.95 -8.58
C PRO A 50 -10.01 10.78 -8.71
N PRO A 51 -10.48 9.54 -8.94
CA PRO A 51 -9.60 8.40 -9.06
C PRO A 51 -8.79 8.47 -10.36
N GLY A 52 -7.56 7.95 -10.32
CA GLY A 52 -6.76 7.70 -11.51
C GLY A 52 -7.26 6.48 -12.32
N TYR A 53 -6.56 6.18 -13.41
CA TYR A 53 -6.83 4.99 -14.21
C TYR A 53 -6.38 3.71 -13.50
N PRO A 54 -7.08 2.58 -13.69
CA PRO A 54 -6.65 1.30 -13.15
C PRO A 54 -5.40 0.78 -13.88
N PHE A 55 -4.43 0.26 -13.12
CA PHE A 55 -3.22 -0.38 -13.66
C PHE A 55 -3.44 -1.88 -13.87
N THR A 56 -4.28 -2.26 -14.84
CA THR A 56 -4.73 -3.65 -15.02
C THR A 56 -3.61 -4.61 -15.45
N LEU A 57 -2.62 -4.14 -16.22
CA LEU A 57 -1.44 -4.97 -16.56
C LEU A 57 -0.58 -5.24 -15.33
N ASN A 58 -0.32 -4.24 -14.50
CA ASN A 58 0.44 -4.39 -13.27
C ASN A 58 -0.26 -5.36 -12.31
N ALA A 59 -1.60 -5.26 -12.22
CA ALA A 59 -2.41 -6.19 -11.43
C ALA A 59 -2.35 -7.64 -11.98
N ALA A 60 -2.27 -7.82 -13.31
CA ALA A 60 -2.13 -9.15 -13.89
C ALA A 60 -0.76 -9.78 -13.55
N VAL A 61 0.32 -9.00 -13.57
CA VAL A 61 1.66 -9.45 -13.14
C VAL A 61 1.63 -9.86 -11.67
N ASP A 62 1.05 -9.04 -10.80
CA ASP A 62 0.89 -9.34 -9.37
C ASP A 62 0.12 -10.64 -9.13
N ILE A 63 -1.02 -10.85 -9.80
CA ILE A 63 -1.83 -12.08 -9.69
C ILE A 63 -1.02 -13.31 -10.11
N LEU A 64 -0.24 -13.21 -11.18
CA LEU A 64 0.56 -14.33 -11.68
C LEU A 64 1.73 -14.65 -10.75
N LEU A 65 2.43 -13.63 -10.22
CA LEU A 65 3.47 -13.82 -9.21
C LEU A 65 2.91 -14.48 -7.94
N LYS A 66 1.75 -14.05 -7.45
CA LYS A 66 1.10 -14.68 -6.27
C LYS A 66 0.88 -16.17 -6.49
N LYS A 67 0.31 -16.54 -7.65
CA LYS A 67 0.09 -17.94 -8.04
C LYS A 67 1.40 -18.73 -8.16
N GLU A 68 2.43 -18.13 -8.74
CA GLU A 68 3.75 -18.76 -8.85
C GLU A 68 4.34 -19.04 -7.46
N PHE A 69 4.36 -18.04 -6.58
CA PHE A 69 4.84 -18.20 -5.21
C PHE A 69 3.98 -19.18 -4.39
N ASP A 70 2.67 -19.30 -4.67
CA ASP A 70 1.79 -20.31 -4.04
C ASP A 70 2.22 -21.75 -4.35
N ILE A 71 2.75 -22.03 -5.55
CA ILE A 71 3.28 -23.35 -5.91
C ILE A 71 4.46 -23.72 -5.00
N TYR A 72 5.34 -22.76 -4.72
CA TYR A 72 6.51 -22.96 -3.84
C TYR A 72 6.14 -22.99 -2.36
N ARG A 73 5.15 -22.18 -1.95
CA ARG A 73 4.55 -22.20 -0.61
C ARG A 73 3.99 -23.58 -0.26
N ALA A 74 3.19 -24.15 -1.15
CA ALA A 74 2.59 -25.47 -0.95
C ALA A 74 3.63 -26.58 -0.83
N LYS A 75 4.80 -26.41 -1.45
CA LYS A 75 5.93 -27.35 -1.39
C LYS A 75 6.90 -27.07 -0.23
N SER A 76 6.70 -25.97 0.52
CA SER A 76 7.67 -25.48 1.51
C SER A 76 9.08 -25.31 0.92
N GLN A 77 9.18 -24.75 -0.30
CA GLN A 77 10.43 -24.60 -1.03
C GLN A 77 10.78 -23.14 -1.27
N THR A 78 12.09 -22.84 -1.28
CA THR A 78 12.61 -21.54 -1.68
C THR A 78 12.37 -21.31 -3.17
N HIS A 79 11.84 -20.13 -3.52
CA HIS A 79 11.61 -19.71 -4.89
C HIS A 79 12.95 -19.56 -5.66
N PRO A 80 13.05 -19.90 -6.96
CA PRO A 80 14.27 -19.71 -7.75
C PRO A 80 14.82 -18.28 -7.68
N LEU A 81 13.97 -17.27 -7.82
CA LEU A 81 14.35 -15.85 -7.66
C LEU A 81 15.04 -15.56 -6.31
N MET A 82 14.57 -16.15 -5.20
CA MET A 82 15.22 -15.98 -3.90
C MET A 82 16.63 -16.61 -3.90
N LYS A 83 16.78 -17.81 -4.47
CA LYS A 83 18.07 -18.52 -4.54
C LYS A 83 19.09 -17.72 -5.35
N GLU A 84 18.68 -17.19 -6.50
CA GLU A 84 19.51 -16.36 -7.36
C GLU A 84 20.04 -15.11 -6.63
N HIS A 85 19.23 -14.55 -5.72
CA HIS A 85 19.58 -13.37 -4.93
C HIS A 85 20.19 -13.72 -3.55
N GLY A 86 20.48 -14.99 -3.27
CA GLY A 86 21.05 -15.42 -1.99
C GLY A 86 20.14 -15.20 -0.78
N ILE A 87 18.82 -15.16 -0.99
CA ILE A 87 17.82 -14.93 0.06
C ILE A 87 17.44 -16.27 0.68
N GLU A 88 17.83 -16.48 1.93
CA GLU A 88 17.45 -17.64 2.73
C GLU A 88 16.05 -17.46 3.31
N ALA A 89 15.04 -17.75 2.50
CA ALA A 89 13.64 -17.73 2.93
C ALA A 89 12.80 -18.74 2.14
N ILE A 90 11.59 -18.99 2.61
CA ILE A 90 10.53 -19.63 1.84
C ILE A 90 9.27 -18.77 1.89
N PRO A 91 8.36 -18.86 0.89
CA PRO A 91 7.08 -18.18 0.98
C PRO A 91 6.29 -18.74 2.17
N LEU A 92 5.78 -17.86 3.04
CA LEU A 92 5.17 -18.24 4.31
C LEU A 92 3.88 -19.04 4.08
N ALA A 93 3.81 -20.24 4.64
CA ALA A 93 2.58 -21.00 4.77
C ALA A 93 1.85 -20.58 6.06
N HIS A 94 0.74 -19.87 5.93
CA HIS A 94 -0.07 -19.42 7.07
C HIS A 94 -1.56 -19.46 6.73
N ALA A 95 -2.40 -19.86 7.69
CA ALA A 95 -3.85 -20.03 7.50
C ALA A 95 -4.57 -18.73 7.08
N LYS A 96 -3.97 -17.57 7.39
CA LYS A 96 -4.49 -16.24 7.05
C LYS A 96 -3.84 -15.59 5.83
N ILE A 97 -3.01 -16.30 5.05
CA ILE A 97 -2.29 -15.66 3.93
C ILE A 97 -3.24 -15.05 2.90
N ASP A 98 -4.34 -15.73 2.59
CA ASP A 98 -5.36 -15.23 1.66
C ASP A 98 -6.15 -14.05 2.25
N GLU A 99 -6.42 -14.08 3.56
CA GLU A 99 -7.03 -12.97 4.29
C GLU A 99 -6.15 -11.72 4.20
N TRP A 100 -4.85 -11.86 4.46
CA TRP A 100 -3.88 -10.76 4.41
C TRP A 100 -3.67 -10.19 3.01
N ARG A 101 -3.90 -10.98 1.96
CA ARG A 101 -3.82 -10.54 0.56
C ARG A 101 -5.11 -9.87 0.06
N ASP A 102 -6.28 -10.17 0.63
CA ASP A 102 -7.55 -9.52 0.25
C ASP A 102 -7.68 -8.11 0.87
N SER A 103 -6.97 -7.14 0.30
CA SER A 103 -6.97 -5.73 0.73
C SER A 103 -8.35 -5.07 0.75
N MET A 104 -9.31 -5.56 -0.05
CA MET A 104 -10.60 -4.93 -0.27
C MET A 104 -11.63 -5.33 0.79
N ARG A 105 -11.56 -6.57 1.27
CA ARG A 105 -12.52 -7.11 2.24
C ARG A 105 -11.91 -7.33 3.62
N ASN A 106 -10.66 -7.80 3.67
CA ASN A 106 -10.02 -8.28 4.88
C ASN A 106 -8.70 -7.56 5.12
N GLY A 107 -7.59 -8.06 4.59
CA GLY A 107 -6.24 -7.56 4.85
C GLY A 107 -5.77 -7.86 6.27
N ILE A 108 -4.48 -7.63 6.53
CA ILE A 108 -3.97 -7.55 7.90
C ILE A 108 -4.64 -6.33 8.57
N THR A 109 -5.10 -6.52 9.81
CA THR A 109 -5.81 -5.47 10.55
C THR A 109 -5.23 -5.31 11.94
N TRP A 110 -5.38 -4.11 12.49
CA TRP A 110 -5.08 -3.85 13.89
C TRP A 110 -6.06 -2.81 14.46
N GLN A 111 -6.64 -3.12 15.61
CA GLN A 111 -7.53 -2.21 16.34
C GLN A 111 -6.68 -1.20 17.12
N VAL A 112 -6.86 0.09 16.84
CA VAL A 112 -6.16 1.14 17.58
C VAL A 112 -6.78 1.24 18.98
N PRO A 113 -5.98 1.13 20.07
CA PRO A 113 -6.47 1.21 21.43
C PRO A 113 -7.31 2.47 21.68
N ASP A 114 -8.36 2.34 22.48
CA ASP A 114 -9.23 3.44 22.93
C ASP A 114 -9.92 4.26 21.82
N THR A 115 -10.02 3.69 20.61
CA THR A 115 -10.75 4.29 19.49
C THR A 115 -11.63 3.26 18.80
N ASN A 116 -12.54 3.70 17.93
CA ASN A 116 -13.27 2.81 17.03
C ASN A 116 -12.50 2.54 15.71
N VAL A 117 -11.23 2.91 15.60
CA VAL A 117 -10.49 2.85 14.32
C VAL A 117 -9.71 1.55 14.19
N ILE A 118 -9.86 0.89 13.03
CA ILE A 118 -9.08 -0.28 12.64
C ILE A 118 -8.17 0.11 11.48
N ILE A 119 -6.86 0.00 11.67
CA ILE A 119 -5.90 0.16 10.56
C ILE A 119 -5.87 -1.13 9.75
N THR A 120 -5.85 -1.02 8.42
CA THR A 120 -5.86 -2.18 7.52
C THR A 120 -4.95 -2.01 6.32
N GLY A 121 -4.36 -3.12 5.87
CA GLY A 121 -3.51 -3.19 4.69
C GLY A 121 -3.60 -4.56 4.03
N GLY A 122 -3.38 -4.63 2.72
CA GLY A 122 -3.22 -5.91 2.04
C GLY A 122 -1.81 -6.05 1.48
N VAL A 123 -1.13 -7.12 1.86
CA VAL A 123 0.22 -7.45 1.37
C VAL A 123 0.15 -8.22 0.07
N ASP A 124 1.20 -8.18 -0.73
CA ASP A 124 1.30 -9.05 -1.90
C ASP A 124 1.80 -10.43 -1.51
N ASP A 125 2.87 -10.47 -0.71
CA ASP A 125 3.33 -11.71 -0.11
C ASP A 125 4.02 -11.53 1.26
N VAL A 126 4.19 -12.66 1.94
CA VAL A 126 5.01 -12.78 3.16
C VAL A 126 5.92 -13.98 2.98
N TRP A 127 7.21 -13.80 3.26
CA TRP A 127 8.18 -14.88 3.35
C TRP A 127 8.58 -15.11 4.80
N VAL A 128 9.23 -16.24 5.08
CA VAL A 128 9.77 -16.55 6.41
C VAL A 128 11.20 -17.05 6.28
N ASN A 129 12.09 -16.51 7.11
CA ASN A 129 13.49 -16.93 7.18
C ASN A 129 13.69 -18.07 8.21
N PRO A 130 14.88 -18.70 8.27
CA PRO A 130 15.16 -19.76 9.24
C PRO A 130 15.02 -19.35 10.71
N ALA A 131 15.13 -18.05 11.03
CA ALA A 131 14.90 -17.53 12.38
C ALA A 131 13.41 -17.40 12.74
N GLY A 132 12.50 -17.67 11.79
CA GLY A 132 11.05 -17.54 11.98
C GLY A 132 10.54 -16.11 11.85
N GLU A 133 11.37 -15.16 11.40
CA GLU A 133 10.95 -13.79 11.16
C GLU A 133 10.18 -13.69 9.85
N TYR A 134 9.07 -12.96 9.90
CA TYR A 134 8.26 -12.66 8.72
C TYR A 134 8.92 -11.53 7.95
N ILE A 135 9.00 -11.71 6.64
CA ILE A 135 9.56 -10.77 5.69
C ILE A 135 8.40 -10.29 4.82
N ILE A 136 8.09 -9.00 4.90
CA ILE A 136 7.04 -8.40 4.07
C ILE A 136 7.57 -8.18 2.66
N VAL A 137 6.74 -8.53 1.68
CA VAL A 137 7.11 -8.50 0.27
C VAL A 137 6.03 -7.79 -0.52
N ASP A 138 6.46 -6.92 -1.42
CA ASP A 138 5.58 -6.11 -2.24
C ASP A 138 5.99 -6.23 -3.72
N TYR A 139 5.00 -6.42 -4.59
CA TYR A 139 5.21 -6.67 -6.02
C TYR A 139 5.01 -5.38 -6.80
N LYS A 140 6.05 -4.98 -7.55
CA LYS A 140 6.01 -3.80 -8.40
C LYS A 140 6.19 -4.21 -9.85
N ALA A 141 5.36 -3.64 -10.73
CA ALA A 141 5.50 -3.81 -12.17
C ALA A 141 5.62 -2.43 -12.82
N THR A 142 6.48 -2.29 -13.83
CA THR A 142 6.61 -1.07 -14.63
C THR A 142 7.16 -1.40 -16.03
N SER A 143 7.36 -0.38 -16.85
CA SER A 143 8.06 -0.44 -18.13
C SER A 143 8.87 0.83 -18.30
N LYS A 144 10.13 0.85 -17.84
CA LYS A 144 11.04 1.99 -18.00
C LYS A 144 12.41 1.56 -18.56
N THR A 145 13.06 2.48 -19.26
CA THR A 145 14.38 2.27 -19.87
C THR A 145 15.52 2.32 -18.85
N GLU A 146 15.33 3.04 -17.75
CA GLU A 146 16.31 3.14 -16.67
C GLU A 146 16.23 1.97 -15.70
N GLU A 147 17.31 1.73 -14.97
CA GLU A 147 17.36 0.71 -13.93
C GLU A 147 16.26 0.91 -12.87
N VAL A 148 15.57 -0.16 -12.49
CA VAL A 148 14.60 -0.12 -11.39
C VAL A 148 15.31 0.00 -10.04
N ASN A 149 14.93 1.03 -9.28
CA ASN A 149 15.40 1.35 -7.94
C ASN A 149 14.24 1.96 -7.13
N LEU A 150 14.53 2.43 -5.91
CA LEU A 150 13.58 3.04 -4.98
C LEU A 150 13.92 4.51 -4.66
N ASP A 151 14.62 5.19 -5.56
CA ASP A 151 15.23 6.50 -5.29
C ASP A 151 14.39 7.69 -5.77
N ALA A 152 13.41 7.47 -6.66
CA ALA A 152 12.58 8.57 -7.14
C ALA A 152 11.67 9.10 -6.03
N GLU A 153 11.43 10.41 -5.99
CA GLU A 153 10.68 11.07 -4.91
C GLU A 153 9.29 10.45 -4.68
N TRP A 154 8.57 10.12 -5.75
CA TRP A 154 7.25 9.50 -5.68
C TRP A 154 7.25 8.06 -5.13
N GLN A 155 8.41 7.38 -5.11
CA GLN A 155 8.56 6.04 -4.56
C GLN A 155 8.60 6.03 -3.02
N ILE A 156 8.58 7.20 -2.36
CA ILE A 156 8.39 7.29 -0.91
C ILE A 156 7.10 6.58 -0.46
N GLY A 157 6.06 6.58 -1.29
CA GLY A 157 4.82 5.86 -1.01
C GLY A 157 5.02 4.34 -0.92
N TYR A 158 5.98 3.78 -1.64
CA TYR A 158 6.32 2.35 -1.57
C TYR A 158 7.04 2.01 -0.26
N LYS A 159 7.97 2.87 0.16
CA LYS A 159 8.68 2.74 1.44
C LYS A 159 7.72 2.79 2.62
N ARG A 160 6.84 3.80 2.65
CA ARG A 160 5.78 3.94 3.67
C ARG A 160 4.82 2.75 3.68
N GLN A 161 4.49 2.21 2.51
CA GLN A 161 3.65 1.02 2.41
C GLN A 161 4.29 -0.19 3.08
N MET A 162 5.57 -0.46 2.77
CA MET A 162 6.33 -1.54 3.41
C MET A 162 6.37 -1.38 4.94
N GLU A 163 6.65 -0.17 5.42
CA GLU A 163 6.76 0.14 6.85
C GLU A 163 5.42 -0.02 7.58
N ILE A 164 4.31 0.47 7.02
CA ILE A 164 2.98 0.27 7.61
C ILE A 164 2.62 -1.22 7.69
N TYR A 165 3.00 -2.02 6.70
CA TYR A 165 2.74 -3.46 6.73
C TYR A 165 3.62 -4.17 7.75
N GLN A 166 4.92 -3.87 7.82
CA GLN A 166 5.78 -4.39 8.87
C GLN A 166 5.22 -4.05 10.26
N TRP A 167 4.79 -2.80 10.46
CA TRP A 167 4.14 -2.35 11.68
C TRP A 167 2.87 -3.15 12.00
N LEU A 168 1.95 -3.30 11.05
CA LEU A 168 0.71 -4.06 11.24
C LEU A 168 0.97 -5.51 11.67
N PHE A 169 1.96 -6.17 11.08
CA PHE A 169 2.34 -7.53 11.47
C PHE A 169 2.98 -7.58 12.87
N ARG A 170 3.84 -6.61 13.22
CA ARG A 170 4.39 -6.48 14.58
C ARG A 170 3.29 -6.27 15.62
N GLN A 171 2.30 -5.41 15.31
CA GLN A 171 1.14 -5.19 16.18
C GLN A 171 0.25 -6.42 16.35
N ASN A 172 0.35 -7.39 15.44
CA ASN A 172 -0.31 -8.70 15.54
C ASN A 172 0.56 -9.76 16.26
N GLY A 173 1.69 -9.36 16.85
CA GLY A 173 2.54 -10.23 17.67
C GLY A 173 3.53 -11.09 16.89
N PHE A 174 3.69 -10.87 15.58
CA PHE A 174 4.67 -11.59 14.78
C PHE A 174 6.08 -11.00 14.93
N ALA A 175 7.10 -11.85 14.92
CA ALA A 175 8.47 -11.42 14.69
C ALA A 175 8.62 -11.01 13.23
N VAL A 176 9.04 -9.77 12.96
CA VAL A 176 9.10 -9.22 11.60
C VAL A 176 10.49 -8.65 11.35
N SER A 177 11.13 -9.14 10.29
CA SER A 177 12.44 -8.66 9.85
C SER A 177 12.37 -7.15 9.53
N PRO A 178 13.40 -6.37 9.88
CA PRO A 178 13.50 -4.98 9.43
C PRO A 178 13.69 -4.90 7.91
N ILE A 179 14.18 -5.97 7.27
CA ILE A 179 14.32 -6.04 5.81
C ILE A 179 13.01 -6.57 5.20
N GLY A 180 12.39 -5.77 4.34
CA GLY A 180 11.41 -6.21 3.36
C GLY A 180 12.01 -6.28 1.96
N TYR A 181 11.28 -6.88 1.02
CA TYR A 181 11.72 -6.98 -0.36
C TYR A 181 10.68 -6.45 -1.33
N PHE A 182 11.15 -5.73 -2.34
CA PHE A 182 10.34 -5.43 -3.52
C PHE A 182 10.73 -6.39 -4.65
N VAL A 183 9.78 -7.18 -5.13
CA VAL A 183 9.95 -7.95 -6.36
C VAL A 183 9.51 -7.05 -7.51
N TYR A 184 10.48 -6.53 -8.25
CA TYR A 184 10.28 -5.48 -9.23
C TYR A 184 10.41 -6.04 -10.65
N CYS A 185 9.28 -6.17 -11.35
CA CYS A 185 9.19 -6.60 -12.74
C CYS A 185 9.23 -5.39 -13.68
N ASN A 186 10.26 -5.29 -14.52
CA ASN A 186 10.38 -4.25 -15.54
C ASN A 186 10.15 -4.85 -16.93
N ALA A 187 9.07 -4.45 -17.61
CA ALA A 187 8.84 -4.86 -18.99
C ALA A 187 9.84 -4.15 -19.92
N ASP A 188 10.51 -4.92 -20.76
CA ASP A 188 11.47 -4.39 -21.72
C ASP A 188 10.76 -3.88 -22.97
N ALA A 189 10.55 -2.56 -23.01
CA ALA A 189 9.98 -1.86 -24.16
C ALA A 189 10.98 -1.60 -25.29
N SER A 190 12.25 -2.01 -25.15
CA SER A 190 13.28 -1.84 -26.20
C SER A 190 13.32 -2.98 -27.21
N ARG A 191 12.54 -4.06 -26.99
CA ARG A 191 12.45 -5.21 -27.88
C ARG A 191 12.00 -4.78 -29.29
N MET A 192 12.63 -5.35 -30.31
CA MET A 192 12.38 -5.01 -31.72
C MET A 192 10.93 -5.29 -32.17
N LEU A 193 10.27 -6.30 -31.59
CA LEU A 193 8.93 -6.72 -31.95
C LEU A 193 8.11 -7.02 -30.69
N PHE A 194 6.85 -6.58 -30.66
CA PHE A 194 5.93 -6.88 -29.54
C PHE A 194 5.51 -8.36 -29.51
N GLY A 195 5.17 -8.95 -30.66
CA GLY A 195 4.87 -10.39 -30.75
C GLY A 195 3.75 -10.92 -29.83
N GLY A 196 2.92 -10.05 -29.25
CA GLY A 196 1.90 -10.45 -28.28
C GLY A 196 2.45 -10.81 -26.89
N ARG A 197 3.69 -10.41 -26.57
CA ARG A 197 4.33 -10.70 -25.28
C ARG A 197 5.06 -9.48 -24.72
N LEU A 198 5.07 -9.37 -23.40
CA LEU A 198 6.00 -8.49 -22.68
C LEU A 198 7.07 -9.38 -22.04
N GLU A 199 8.34 -9.08 -22.30
CA GLU A 199 9.46 -9.73 -21.66
C GLU A 199 9.85 -8.89 -20.43
N PHE A 200 10.06 -9.54 -19.29
CA PHE A 200 10.32 -8.86 -18.03
C PHE A 200 11.70 -9.20 -17.49
N ASP A 201 12.42 -8.17 -17.04
CA ASP A 201 13.55 -8.31 -16.13
C ASP A 201 13.04 -8.17 -14.70
N ILE A 202 13.36 -9.13 -13.83
CA ILE A 202 12.92 -9.14 -12.44
C ILE A 202 14.10 -8.87 -11.53
N LYS A 203 13.97 -7.88 -10.64
CA LYS A 203 14.93 -7.60 -9.57
C LYS A 203 14.28 -7.78 -8.21
N ILE A 204 15.05 -8.29 -7.24
CA ILE A 204 14.67 -8.24 -5.83
C ILE A 204 15.45 -7.13 -5.14
N ILE A 205 14.75 -6.10 -4.69
CA ILE A 205 15.36 -4.93 -4.05
C ILE A 205 15.14 -5.02 -2.53
N PRO A 206 16.20 -5.17 -1.72
CA PRO A 206 16.07 -5.13 -0.26
C PRO A 206 15.76 -3.72 0.21
N TYR A 207 14.90 -3.60 1.20
CA TYR A 207 14.60 -2.35 1.87
C TYR A 207 14.57 -2.53 3.38
N ARG A 208 15.40 -1.78 4.10
CA ARG A 208 15.35 -1.71 5.56
C ARG A 208 14.29 -0.68 5.96
N GLY A 209 13.14 -1.16 6.44
CA GLY A 209 12.05 -0.31 6.91
C GLY A 209 12.30 0.25 8.31
N ASP A 210 11.80 1.46 8.53
CA ASP A 210 11.63 2.08 9.86
C ASP A 210 10.16 2.43 10.04
N ASP A 211 9.48 1.76 10.96
CA ASP A 211 8.07 1.97 11.25
C ASP A 211 7.81 2.78 12.53
N SER A 212 8.85 3.38 13.13
CA SER A 212 8.74 4.18 14.36
C SER A 212 7.78 5.36 14.22
N TRP A 213 7.59 5.87 13.01
CA TRP A 213 6.68 6.97 12.71
C TRP A 213 5.20 6.54 12.63
N VAL A 214 4.91 5.26 12.35
CA VAL A 214 3.58 4.79 11.94
C VAL A 214 2.55 5.02 13.05
N TYR A 215 2.86 4.66 14.29
CA TYR A 215 1.93 4.82 15.42
C TYR A 215 1.57 6.29 15.67
N LYS A 216 2.55 7.20 15.60
CA LYS A 216 2.28 8.64 15.74
C LYS A 216 1.36 9.13 14.61
N THR A 217 1.66 8.76 13.36
CA THR A 217 0.84 9.17 12.22
C THR A 217 -0.59 8.62 12.28
N VAL A 218 -0.77 7.39 12.78
CA VAL A 218 -2.12 6.84 13.03
C VAL A 218 -2.89 7.71 14.01
N ASN A 219 -2.29 8.07 15.15
CA ASN A 219 -2.93 8.92 16.14
C ASN A 219 -3.19 10.34 15.63
N ASP A 220 -2.25 10.94 14.90
CA ASP A 220 -2.42 12.27 14.29
C ASP A 220 -3.56 12.25 13.26
N ALA A 221 -3.68 11.18 12.46
CA ALA A 221 -4.76 11.02 11.50
C ALA A 221 -6.13 10.91 12.19
N ILE A 222 -6.21 10.16 13.30
CA ILE A 222 -7.42 10.06 14.11
C ILE A 222 -7.76 11.41 14.75
N GLY A 223 -6.77 12.11 15.31
CA GLY A 223 -6.92 13.47 15.84
C GLY A 223 -7.48 14.43 14.80
N CYS A 224 -6.95 14.39 13.58
CA CYS A 224 -7.46 15.14 12.43
C CYS A 224 -8.94 14.82 12.13
N LEU A 225 -9.35 13.57 12.19
CA LEU A 225 -10.76 13.19 11.96
C LEU A 225 -11.69 13.62 13.11
N ASN A 226 -11.17 13.78 14.33
CA ASN A 226 -11.94 14.19 15.50
C ASN A 226 -12.18 15.70 15.59
N THR A 227 -11.55 16.52 14.74
CA THR A 227 -11.83 17.96 14.69
C THR A 227 -13.14 18.24 13.92
N ASP A 228 -13.72 19.41 14.19
CA ASP A 228 -14.81 19.99 13.38
C ASP A 228 -14.28 21.01 12.35
N ILE A 229 -13.00 21.36 12.44
CA ILE A 229 -12.33 22.31 11.54
C ILE A 229 -11.61 21.53 10.45
N VAL A 230 -11.86 21.88 9.18
CA VAL A 230 -11.13 21.35 8.03
C VAL A 230 -9.67 21.79 8.15
N PRO A 231 -8.70 20.86 8.16
CA PRO A 231 -7.29 21.19 8.37
C PRO A 231 -6.68 21.91 7.15
N GLU A 232 -5.46 22.40 7.35
CA GLU A 232 -4.67 22.98 6.27
C GLU A 232 -4.30 21.95 5.19
N SER A 233 -4.09 22.44 3.97
CA SER A 233 -3.57 21.61 2.88
C SER A 233 -2.13 21.20 3.14
N GLY A 234 -1.72 20.06 2.60
CA GLY A 234 -0.30 19.76 2.48
C GLY A 234 0.37 20.71 1.49
N ASP A 235 1.64 21.02 1.75
CA ASP A 235 2.41 22.03 1.00
C ASP A 235 2.50 21.72 -0.49
N ASP A 236 2.59 20.44 -0.85
CA ASP A 236 2.78 19.99 -2.24
C ASP A 236 1.54 19.28 -2.82
N CYS A 237 0.33 19.61 -2.34
CA CYS A 237 -0.88 18.94 -2.81
C CYS A 237 -1.42 19.54 -4.12
N ASP A 238 -1.17 18.87 -5.24
CA ASP A 238 -1.66 19.28 -6.58
C ASP A 238 -3.17 19.50 -6.66
N TYR A 239 -3.97 18.69 -5.96
CA TYR A 239 -5.41 18.87 -5.91
C TYR A 239 -5.81 20.18 -5.20
N CYS A 240 -5.15 20.52 -4.09
CA CYS A 240 -5.40 21.78 -3.41
C CYS A 240 -4.90 22.97 -4.24
N LYS A 241 -3.74 22.85 -4.90
CA LYS A 241 -3.24 23.86 -5.84
C LYS A 241 -4.24 24.11 -6.96
N TYR A 242 -4.75 23.04 -7.58
CA TYR A 242 -5.78 23.12 -8.62
C TYR A 242 -7.07 23.80 -8.10
N THR A 243 -7.61 23.36 -6.96
CA THR A 243 -8.82 23.95 -6.38
C THR A 243 -8.64 25.43 -6.07
N ASN A 244 -7.49 25.82 -5.52
CA ASN A 244 -7.19 27.23 -5.25
C ASN A 244 -7.07 28.06 -6.54
N ALA A 245 -6.48 27.50 -7.60
CA ALA A 245 -6.34 28.18 -8.88
C ALA A 245 -7.68 28.47 -9.57
N ILE A 246 -8.67 27.57 -9.42
CA ILE A 246 -10.00 27.77 -10.02
C ILE A 246 -10.94 28.63 -9.16
N ARG A 247 -10.68 28.74 -7.85
CA ARG A 247 -11.57 29.41 -6.88
C ARG A 247 -11.98 30.84 -7.27
N PRO A 248 -11.11 31.71 -7.83
CA PRO A 248 -11.51 33.05 -8.26
C PRO A 248 -12.53 33.07 -9.42
N PHE A 249 -12.66 31.97 -10.16
CA PHE A 249 -13.50 31.86 -11.35
C PHE A 249 -14.81 31.10 -11.11
N VAL A 250 -14.93 30.40 -9.98
CA VAL A 250 -16.13 29.64 -9.59
C VAL A 250 -16.88 30.46 -8.54
N LYS A 251 -18.09 30.91 -8.88
CA LYS A 251 -18.99 31.66 -7.97
C LYS A 251 -19.69 30.75 -6.98
#